data_AF-A0A2N6EQ84-F1
#
_entry.id   AF-A0A2N6EQ84-F1
#
_cell.length_a   1.000
_cell.length_b   1.000
_cell.length_c   1.000
_cell.angle_alpha   90.00
_cell.angle_beta   90.00
_cell.angle_gamma   90.00
#
_symmetry.space_group_name_H-M   'P 1'
#
loop_
_entity.id
_entity.type
_entity.pdbx_description
1 polymer ?
#
loop_
_entity_poly.entity_id
_entity_poly.type
_entity_poly.pdbx_seq_one_letter_code
_entity_poly.pdbx_strand_id
1 'polypeptide(L)'
;MDSVVEPVKQEPIELKIGGMSCVNCARNIEKGVATLEGVTSARVNFAAERLVVTADPQLVSVEQLSAKVKELGFRVVTGDQDSQADRRERNWLIFSALLSLPIMPLMWLMPFGNGTIWLIALLSSVVQFTAGLTFYRGAFNSLRNGT
;
A
#
# COMPACT_ATOMS: atom_id res chain seq x y z
N MET A 1 3.64 43.85 28.61
CA MET A 1 3.31 42.43 28.91
C MET A 1 2.62 41.93 27.67
N ASP A 2 3.39 41.41 26.73
CA ASP A 2 2.87 41.03 25.43
C ASP A 2 3.29 39.57 25.25
N SER A 3 2.37 38.68 25.60
CA SER A 3 2.53 37.23 25.49
C SER A 3 2.91 36.87 24.06
N VAL A 4 4.12 36.35 23.90
CA VAL A 4 4.54 35.59 22.73
C VAL A 4 3.64 34.35 22.68
N VAL A 5 2.66 34.35 21.79
CA VAL A 5 1.86 33.17 21.46
C VAL A 5 2.78 32.26 20.62
N GLU A 6 3.32 31.20 21.22
CA GLU A 6 3.99 30.13 20.47
C GLU A 6 3.00 29.55 19.44
N PRO A 7 3.36 29.45 18.14
CA PRO A 7 2.50 28.85 17.16
C PRO A 7 2.37 27.36 17.46
N VAL A 8 1.17 26.92 17.84
CA VAL A 8 0.85 25.49 18.01
C VAL A 8 1.20 24.78 16.70
N LYS A 9 2.21 23.90 16.76
CA LYS A 9 2.65 23.10 15.62
C LYS A 9 1.56 22.08 15.29
N GLN A 10 0.64 22.45 14.41
CA GLN A 10 -0.39 21.54 13.90
C GLN A 10 0.27 20.56 12.93
N GLU A 11 0.52 19.32 13.38
CA GLU A 11 1.01 18.28 12.48
C GLU A 11 -0.14 17.76 11.60
N PRO A 12 -0.01 17.84 10.26
CA PRO A 12 -1.04 17.35 9.37
C PRO A 12 -1.13 15.83 9.47
N ILE A 13 -2.35 15.34 9.67
CA ILE A 13 -2.67 13.92 9.70
C ILE A 13 -2.93 13.48 8.25
N GLU A 14 -2.16 12.51 7.79
CA GLU A 14 -2.34 11.91 6.46
C GLU A 14 -3.02 10.54 6.55
N LEU A 15 -4.07 10.35 5.76
CA LEU A 15 -4.84 9.12 5.70
C LEU A 15 -4.98 8.69 4.24
N LYS A 16 -4.66 7.42 3.95
CA LYS A 16 -4.92 6.85 2.63
C LYS A 16 -6.36 6.36 2.56
N ILE A 17 -7.08 6.72 1.51
CA ILE A 17 -8.51 6.45 1.36
C ILE A 17 -8.72 5.54 0.16
N GLY A 18 -9.27 4.35 0.38
CA GLY A 18 -9.65 3.42 -0.67
C GLY A 18 -11.10 3.59 -1.11
N GLY A 19 -11.36 3.32 -2.38
CA GLY A 19 -12.72 3.31 -2.96
C GLY A 19 -13.20 4.65 -3.51
N MET A 20 -12.30 5.62 -3.70
CA MET A 20 -12.63 6.86 -4.40
C MET A 20 -12.59 6.66 -5.92
N SER A 21 -13.73 6.72 -6.60
CA SER A 21 -13.80 6.55 -8.07
C SER A 21 -14.04 7.85 -8.83
N CYS A 22 -14.27 8.96 -8.13
CA CYS A 22 -14.61 10.24 -8.75
C CYS A 22 -14.15 11.42 -7.90
N VAL A 23 -13.86 12.56 -8.55
CA VAL A 23 -13.55 13.85 -7.92
C VAL A 23 -14.68 14.31 -6.97
N ASN A 24 -15.94 13.94 -7.27
CA ASN A 24 -17.05 14.23 -6.36
C ASN A 24 -16.99 13.41 -5.07
N CYS A 25 -16.49 12.17 -5.10
CA CYS A 25 -16.27 11.37 -3.89
C CYS A 25 -15.23 12.04 -2.98
N ALA A 26 -14.13 12.52 -3.56
CA ALA A 26 -13.10 13.28 -2.84
C ALA A 26 -13.69 14.54 -2.18
N ARG A 27 -14.47 15.34 -2.91
CA ARG A 27 -15.14 16.52 -2.35
C ARG A 27 -16.15 16.20 -1.24
N ASN A 28 -16.83 15.05 -1.32
CA ASN A 28 -17.74 14.61 -0.27
C ASN A 28 -16.98 14.28 1.03
N ILE A 29 -15.82 13.63 0.91
CA ILE A 29 -14.93 13.34 2.04
C ILE A 29 -14.40 14.65 2.64
N GLU A 30 -13.88 15.58 1.83
CA GLU A 30 -13.40 16.88 2.32
C GLU A 30 -14.47 17.61 3.14
N LYS A 31 -15.69 17.70 2.61
CA LYS A 31 -16.80 18.36 3.31
C LYS A 31 -17.22 17.62 4.57
N GLY A 32 -17.34 16.29 4.52
CA GLY A 32 -17.78 15.49 5.66
C GLY A 32 -16.75 15.39 6.79
N VAL A 33 -15.46 15.58 6.48
CA VAL A 33 -14.39 15.66 7.48
C VAL A 33 -14.26 17.08 8.03
N ALA A 34 -14.46 18.11 7.19
CA ALA A 34 -14.43 19.50 7.62
C ALA A 34 -15.57 19.88 8.60
N THR A 35 -16.61 19.05 8.74
CA THR A 35 -17.66 19.26 9.75
C THR A 35 -17.29 18.76 11.15
N LEU A 36 -16.16 18.06 11.32
CA LEU A 36 -15.69 17.62 12.63
C LEU A 36 -15.13 18.81 13.42
N GLU A 37 -15.55 18.93 14.68
CA GLU A 37 -15.05 19.98 15.58
C GLU A 37 -13.56 19.78 15.84
N GLY A 38 -12.75 20.82 15.61
CA GLY A 38 -11.29 20.77 15.75
C GLY A 38 -10.54 20.54 14.43
N VAL A 39 -11.23 20.32 13.31
CA VAL A 39 -10.61 20.34 11.98
C VAL A 39 -10.44 21.78 11.49
N THR A 40 -9.21 22.20 11.23
CA THR A 40 -8.87 23.51 10.66
C THR A 40 -8.90 23.47 9.13
N SER A 41 -8.38 22.38 8.54
CA SER A 41 -8.43 22.19 7.09
C SER A 41 -8.46 20.72 6.71
N ALA A 42 -9.17 20.37 5.65
CA ALA A 42 -9.21 19.01 5.10
C ALA A 42 -9.11 19.08 3.57
N ARG A 43 -8.12 18.38 3.00
CA ARG A 43 -7.83 18.37 1.56
C ARG A 43 -7.61 16.95 1.09
N VAL A 44 -8.25 16.55 0.00
CA VAL A 44 -8.07 15.24 -0.62
C VAL A 44 -7.28 15.39 -1.91
N ASN A 45 -6.16 14.69 -1.98
CA ASN A 45 -5.46 14.44 -3.22
C ASN A 45 -6.03 13.15 -3.84
N PHE A 46 -6.99 13.31 -4.76
CA PHE A 46 -7.63 12.21 -5.46
C PHE A 46 -6.60 11.35 -6.24
N ALA A 47 -5.62 11.98 -6.89
CA ALA A 47 -4.61 11.26 -7.68
C ALA A 47 -3.68 10.40 -6.81
N ALA A 48 -3.41 10.83 -5.58
CA ALA A 48 -2.59 10.08 -4.62
C ALA A 48 -3.41 9.20 -3.66
N GLU A 49 -4.74 9.17 -3.80
CA GLU A 49 -5.66 8.50 -2.86
C GLU A 49 -5.44 8.89 -1.39
N ARG A 50 -5.06 10.15 -1.14
CA ARG A 50 -4.68 10.64 0.20
C ARG A 50 -5.56 11.79 0.65
N LEU A 51 -5.99 11.72 1.90
CA LEU A 51 -6.63 12.79 2.65
C LEU A 51 -5.60 13.39 3.61
N VAL A 52 -5.40 14.69 3.53
CA VAL A 52 -4.54 15.47 4.44
C VAL A 52 -5.44 16.35 5.28
N VAL A 53 -5.36 16.20 6.61
CA VAL A 53 -6.19 16.94 7.56
C VAL A 53 -5.31 17.68 8.56
N THR A 54 -5.50 18.98 8.66
CA THR A 54 -4.96 19.79 9.74
C THR A 54 -6.02 19.90 10.81
N ALA A 55 -5.79 19.28 11.97
CA ALA A 55 -6.70 19.29 13.09
C ALA A 55 -5.94 19.49 14.40
N ASP A 56 -6.67 19.93 15.43
CA ASP A 56 -6.15 19.93 16.79
C ASP A 56 -6.13 18.49 17.34
N PRO A 57 -4.96 17.92 17.68
CA PRO A 57 -4.84 16.56 18.18
C PRO A 57 -5.53 16.36 19.54
N GLN A 58 -5.89 17.42 20.26
CA GLN A 58 -6.65 17.33 21.50
C GLN A 58 -8.16 17.15 21.26
N LEU A 59 -8.65 17.62 20.11
CA LEU A 59 -10.08 17.60 19.77
C LEU A 59 -10.44 16.47 18.80
N VAL A 60 -9.53 16.12 17.89
CA VAL A 60 -9.77 15.12 16.85
C VAL A 60 -8.65 14.09 16.83
N SER A 61 -9.04 12.83 17.00
CA SER A 61 -8.15 11.67 16.86
C SER A 61 -8.18 11.09 15.44
N VAL A 62 -7.12 10.35 15.10
CA VAL A 62 -7.03 9.60 13.84
C VAL A 62 -8.19 8.59 13.72
N GLU A 63 -8.59 8.00 14.84
CA GLU A 63 -9.68 7.04 14.93
C GLU A 63 -11.02 7.70 14.57
N GLN A 64 -11.32 8.89 15.09
CA GLN A 64 -12.54 9.64 14.76
C GLN A 64 -12.58 10.05 13.29
N LEU A 65 -11.46 10.52 12.74
CA LEU A 65 -11.33 10.80 11.32
C LEU A 65 -11.62 9.54 10.49
N SER A 66 -11.05 8.41 10.89
CA SER A 66 -11.24 7.15 10.18
C SER A 66 -12.68 6.63 10.27
N ALA A 67 -13.33 6.81 11.42
CA ALA A 67 -14.74 6.47 11.62
C ALA A 67 -15.62 7.35 10.73
N LYS A 68 -15.33 8.64 10.64
CA LYS A 68 -16.09 9.55 9.79
C LYS A 68 -15.99 9.20 8.31
N VAL A 69 -14.79 8.87 7.84
CA VAL A 69 -14.58 8.40 6.46
C VAL A 69 -15.34 7.09 6.19
N LYS A 70 -15.38 6.18 7.16
CA LYS A 70 -16.16 4.92 7.07
C LYS A 70 -17.67 5.19 7.02
N GLU A 71 -18.19 6.12 7.81
CA GLU A 71 -19.59 6.54 7.75
C GLU A 71 -19.98 7.09 6.38
N LEU A 72 -19.06 7.78 5.71
CA LEU A 72 -19.26 8.28 4.35
C LEU A 72 -19.19 7.18 3.27
N GLY A 73 -18.93 5.92 3.66
CA GLY A 73 -18.88 4.77 2.77
C GLY A 73 -17.51 4.46 2.16
N PHE A 74 -16.44 5.08 2.67
CA PHE A 74 -15.08 4.88 2.15
C PHE A 74 -14.22 4.07 3.12
N ARG A 75 -13.16 3.45 2.60
CA ARG A 75 -12.22 2.67 3.43
C ARG A 75 -11.00 3.51 3.75
N VAL A 76 -10.52 3.44 4.99
CA VAL A 76 -9.22 4.02 5.37
C VAL A 76 -8.18 2.91 5.36
N VAL A 77 -7.11 3.11 4.60
CA VAL A 77 -5.94 2.25 4.57
C VAL A 77 -4.92 2.85 5.54
N THR A 78 -4.84 2.30 6.74
CA THR A 78 -3.89 2.73 7.76
C THR A 78 -2.46 2.37 7.32
N GLY A 79 -1.52 3.31 7.49
CA GLY A 79 -0.17 3.29 6.90
C GLY A 79 0.75 2.10 7.22
N ASP A 80 0.32 1.18 8.07
CA ASP A 80 1.01 -0.09 8.30
C ASP A 80 1.04 -0.98 7.06
N GLN A 81 0.03 -0.88 6.17
CA GLN A 81 -0.05 -1.74 4.98
C GLN A 81 0.85 -1.26 3.83
N ASP A 82 0.92 0.06 3.57
CA ASP A 82 1.79 0.64 2.54
C ASP A 82 3.28 0.49 2.92
N SER A 83 3.63 0.80 4.18
CA SER A 83 5.02 0.73 4.64
C SER A 83 5.58 -0.71 4.62
N GLN A 84 4.71 -1.70 4.83
CA GLN A 84 5.09 -3.11 4.71
C GLN A 84 5.15 -3.60 3.26
N ALA A 85 4.25 -3.12 2.39
CA ALA A 85 4.27 -3.47 0.96
C ALA A 85 5.55 -2.98 0.28
N ASP A 86 5.92 -1.70 0.45
CA ASP A 86 7.14 -1.12 -0.11
C ASP A 86 8.41 -1.80 0.42
N ARG A 87 8.38 -2.20 1.70
CA ARG A 87 9.51 -2.88 2.36
C ARG A 87 9.63 -4.34 1.95
N ARG A 88 8.51 -5.02 1.68
CA ARG A 88 8.47 -6.38 1.17
C ARG A 88 8.90 -6.44 -0.29
N GLU A 89 8.47 -5.50 -1.12
CA GLU A 89 8.93 -5.38 -2.52
C GLU A 89 10.44 -5.12 -2.57
N ARG A 90 10.96 -4.19 -1.78
CA ARG A 90 12.42 -3.95 -1.71
C ARG A 90 13.19 -5.19 -1.27
N ASN A 91 12.74 -5.88 -0.21
CA ASN A 91 13.40 -7.10 0.24
C ASN A 91 13.31 -8.22 -0.80
N TRP A 92 12.21 -8.30 -1.54
CA TRP A 92 12.05 -9.23 -2.65
C TRP A 92 12.99 -8.91 -3.82
N LEU A 93 13.14 -7.63 -4.17
CA LEU A 93 14.08 -7.16 -5.20
C LEU A 93 15.53 -7.42 -4.80
N ILE A 94 15.88 -7.19 -3.53
CA ILE A 94 17.21 -7.50 -3.00
C ILE A 94 17.44 -9.02 -3.05
N PHE A 95 16.45 -9.82 -2.65
CA PHE A 95 16.55 -11.28 -2.67
C PHE A 95 16.70 -11.83 -4.10
N SER A 96 15.93 -11.32 -5.07
CA SER A 96 16.04 -11.74 -6.47
C SER A 96 17.33 -11.26 -7.15
N ALA A 97 17.84 -10.07 -6.78
CA ALA A 97 19.14 -9.58 -7.23
C ALA A 97 20.30 -10.42 -6.66
N LEU A 98 20.23 -10.80 -5.38
CA LEU A 98 21.23 -11.67 -4.73
C LEU A 98 21.22 -13.08 -5.30
N LEU A 99 20.04 -13.62 -5.63
CA LEU A 99 19.90 -14.96 -6.20
C LEU A 99 20.28 -15.02 -7.69
N SER A 100 20.18 -13.91 -8.43
CA SER A 100 20.61 -13.82 -9.84
C SER A 100 22.12 -13.59 -10.01
N LEU A 101 22.78 -13.02 -9.00
CA LEU A 101 24.23 -12.81 -8.96
C LEU A 101 25.07 -14.11 -9.16
N PRO A 102 24.74 -15.26 -8.53
CA PRO A 102 25.43 -16.53 -8.77
C PRO A 102 25.00 -17.23 -10.07
N ILE A 103 23.89 -16.84 -10.71
CA ILE A 103 23.43 -17.46 -11.97
C ILE A 103 24.30 -17.01 -13.14
N MET A 104 24.80 -15.77 -13.13
CA MET A 104 25.71 -15.23 -14.16
C MET A 104 27.00 -16.07 -14.34
N PRO A 105 27.76 -16.43 -13.28
CA PRO A 105 28.92 -17.30 -13.42
C PRO A 105 28.55 -18.79 -13.64
N LEU A 106 27.38 -19.24 -13.16
CA LEU A 106 26.93 -20.62 -13.35
C LEU A 106 26.61 -20.94 -14.82
N MET A 107 26.11 -19.95 -15.57
CA MET A 107 25.83 -20.10 -17.01
C MET A 107 27.11 -20.16 -17.86
N TRP A 108 28.23 -19.60 -17.38
CA TRP A 108 29.53 -19.65 -18.07
C TRP A 108 30.29 -20.97 -17.82
N LEU A 109 29.99 -21.68 -16.73
CA LEU A 109 30.79 -22.82 -16.26
C LEU A 109 30.25 -24.21 -16.66
N MET A 110 29.32 -24.29 -17.61
CA MET A 110 28.61 -25.49 -18.13
C MET A 110 29.28 -26.87 -17.79
N PRO A 111 29.08 -27.47 -16.60
CA PRO A 111 29.87 -28.63 -16.15
C PRO A 111 29.32 -29.99 -16.60
N PHE A 112 28.11 -30.05 -17.19
CA PHE A 112 27.31 -31.29 -17.31
C PHE A 112 26.78 -31.63 -18.72
N GLY A 113 27.28 -30.98 -19.78
CA GLY A 113 26.94 -31.35 -21.18
C GLY A 113 25.43 -31.36 -21.48
N ASN A 114 24.97 -32.27 -22.36
CA ASN A 114 23.57 -32.30 -22.84
C ASN A 114 22.52 -32.72 -21.78
N GLY A 115 22.95 -33.37 -20.68
CA GLY A 115 22.05 -33.75 -19.58
C GLY A 115 21.51 -32.55 -18.80
N THR A 116 22.28 -31.46 -18.77
CA THR A 116 21.90 -30.21 -18.11
C THR A 116 20.64 -29.58 -18.73
N ILE A 117 20.41 -29.74 -20.04
CA ILE A 117 19.21 -29.19 -20.70
C ILE A 117 17.95 -29.88 -20.21
N TRP A 118 17.97 -31.21 -20.07
CA TRP A 118 16.82 -31.96 -19.54
C TRP A 118 16.59 -31.69 -18.06
N LEU A 119 17.66 -31.52 -17.28
CA LEU A 119 17.57 -31.14 -15.87
C LEU A 119 16.94 -29.74 -15.71
N ILE A 120 17.42 -28.75 -16.48
CA ILE A 120 16.89 -27.38 -16.46
C ILE A 120 15.44 -27.35 -16.96
N ALA A 121 15.10 -28.12 -17.99
CA ALA A 121 13.73 -28.22 -18.49
C ALA A 121 12.77 -28.79 -17.43
N LEU A 122 13.20 -29.82 -16.69
CA LEU A 122 12.41 -30.41 -15.62
C LEU A 122 12.26 -29.45 -14.44
N LEU A 123 13.36 -28.81 -14.01
CA LEU A 123 13.33 -27.83 -12.91
C LEU A 123 12.48 -26.61 -13.26
N SER A 124 12.61 -26.10 -14.50
CA SER A 124 11.83 -24.97 -15.01
C SER A 124 10.35 -25.30 -15.11
N SER A 125 9.99 -26.50 -15.57
CA SER A 125 8.60 -26.97 -15.60
C SER A 125 7.98 -26.99 -14.20
N VAL A 126 8.72 -27.46 -13.20
CA VAL A 126 8.26 -27.47 -11.79
C VAL A 126 8.07 -26.05 -11.26
N VAL A 127 8.99 -25.13 -11.54
CA VAL A 127 8.87 -23.71 -11.13
C VAL A 127 7.70 -23.01 -11.84
N GLN A 128 7.50 -23.25 -13.13
CA GLN A 128 6.37 -22.69 -13.90
C GLN A 128 5.03 -23.18 -13.36
N PHE A 129 4.94 -24.47 -13.01
CA PHE A 129 3.71 -25.06 -12.48
C PHE A 129 3.41 -24.58 -11.06
N THR A 130 4.43 -24.45 -10.20
CA THR A 130 4.26 -23.95 -8.83
C THR A 130 3.86 -22.48 -8.79
N ALA A 131 4.46 -21.62 -9.62
CA ALA A 131 4.04 -20.24 -9.77
C ALA A 131 2.64 -20.12 -10.37
N GLY A 132 2.29 -20.93 -11.37
CA GLY A 132 0.94 -20.94 -11.96
C GLY A 132 -0.16 -21.26 -10.94
N LEU A 133 0.11 -22.19 -10.03
CA LEU A 133 -0.84 -22.60 -8.98
C LEU A 133 -1.10 -21.51 -7.92
N THR A 134 -0.14 -20.63 -7.63
CA THR A 134 -0.36 -19.52 -6.67
C THR A 134 -1.28 -18.46 -7.26
N PHE A 135 -1.15 -18.14 -8.55
CA PHE A 135 -2.06 -17.26 -9.27
C PHE A 135 -3.48 -17.84 -9.36
N TYR A 136 -3.60 -19.15 -9.64
CA TYR A 136 -4.91 -19.81 -9.72
C TYR A 136 -5.63 -19.82 -8.37
N ARG A 137 -4.89 -20.05 -7.28
CA ARG A 137 -5.43 -19.91 -5.91
C ARG A 137 -5.84 -18.47 -5.59
N GLY A 138 -5.07 -17.48 -6.03
CA GLY A 138 -5.41 -16.06 -5.87
C GLY A 138 -6.71 -15.67 -6.58
N ALA A 139 -6.89 -16.13 -7.81
CA ALA A 139 -8.11 -15.90 -8.59
C ALA A 139 -9.35 -16.57 -7.95
N PHE A 140 -9.20 -17.82 -7.48
CA PHE A 140 -10.30 -18.54 -6.84
C PHE A 140 -10.75 -17.89 -5.51
N ASN A 141 -9.81 -17.37 -4.71
CA ASN A 141 -10.14 -16.71 -3.45
C ASN A 141 -10.82 -15.34 -3.67
N SER A 142 -10.52 -14.65 -4.78
CA SER A 142 -11.19 -13.40 -5.17
C SER A 142 -12.67 -13.62 -5.50
N LEU A 143 -13.01 -14.72 -6.19
CA LEU A 143 -14.39 -15.09 -6.50
C LEU A 143 -15.18 -15.50 -5.24
N ARG A 144 -14.51 -16.05 -4.22
CA ARG A 144 -15.17 -16.48 -2.97
C ARG A 144 -15.39 -15.35 -1.97
N ASN A 145 -14.60 -14.28 -2.04
CA ASN A 145 -14.70 -13.11 -1.16
C ASN A 145 -15.35 -11.89 -1.86
N GLY A 146 -15.90 -12.10 -3.07
CA GLY A 146 -16.52 -11.10 -3.93
C GLY A 146 -18.05 -11.03 -3.85
N THR A 147 -18.62 -11.31 -2.68
CA THR A 147 -19.99 -10.91 -2.29
C THR A 147 -19.97 -10.27 -0.93
#